data_AF-A0A7S1GIH7-F1
#
_entry.id   AF-A0A7S1GIH7-F1
#
_cell.length_a   1.000
_cell.length_b   1.000
_cell.length_c   1.000
_cell.angle_alpha   90.00
_cell.angle_beta   90.00
_cell.angle_gamma   90.00
#
_symmetry.space_group_name_H-M   'P 1'
#
loop_
_entity.id
_entity.type
_entity.pdbx_description
1 polymer ?
#
loop_
_entity_poly.entity_id
_entity_poly.type
_entity_poly.pdbx_seq_one_letter_code
_entity_poly.pdbx_strand_id
1 'polypeptide(L)'
;IALLAAGQSSAITTTFTGQYVMDGFLHIQLPLHWRAIMTRLIAITPCVIVSAFIPHQLNQMINFVNAALSILLPFAFTPLVKYNCSPEIMGDHASKGKERIVLYTFAFVVWFINALTLSVNGGGFFGNWRTNMDPSFQKVLLVIVEITFQLFYLWWNLDCVLSKVDSEIAQEHVGFTSGEQTPPPNQNGEGEII
;
A
#
# COMPACT_ATOMS: atom_id res chain seq x y z
N ILE A 1 27.32 9.39 -3.62
CA ILE A 1 27.03 8.03 -4.17
C ILE A 1 25.87 7.33 -3.47
N ALA A 2 25.87 7.15 -2.13
CA ALA A 2 24.79 6.45 -1.43
C ALA A 2 23.38 7.00 -1.71
N LEU A 3 23.17 8.33 -1.62
CA LEU A 3 21.87 8.96 -1.90
C LEU A 3 21.41 8.77 -3.35
N LEU A 4 22.34 8.88 -4.31
CA LEU A 4 22.04 8.63 -5.73
C LEU A 4 21.65 7.17 -5.97
N ALA A 5 22.36 6.23 -5.36
CA ALA A 5 22.06 4.79 -5.45
C ALA A 5 20.68 4.48 -4.86
N ALA A 6 20.35 5.02 -3.68
CA ALA A 6 19.03 4.88 -3.06
C ALA A 6 17.92 5.46 -3.96
N GLY A 7 18.15 6.60 -4.58
CA GLY A 7 17.21 7.23 -5.52
C GLY A 7 16.94 6.37 -6.77
N GLN A 8 17.97 5.71 -7.32
CA GLN A 8 17.78 4.81 -8.47
C GLN A 8 17.02 3.53 -8.06
N SER A 9 17.36 2.94 -6.91
CA SER A 9 16.67 1.75 -6.40
C SER A 9 15.18 2.02 -6.18
N SER A 10 14.83 3.14 -5.55
CA SER A 10 13.43 3.54 -5.34
C SER A 10 12.69 3.76 -6.66
N ALA A 11 13.30 4.42 -7.65
CA ALA A 11 12.67 4.67 -8.94
C ALA A 11 12.30 3.37 -9.67
N ILE A 12 13.21 2.40 -9.66
CA ILE A 12 12.99 1.09 -10.27
C ILE A 12 11.82 0.37 -9.58
N THR A 13 11.83 0.29 -8.25
CA THR A 13 10.74 -0.34 -7.48
C THR A 13 9.39 0.34 -7.73
N THR A 14 9.33 1.68 -7.74
CA THR A 14 8.08 2.40 -8.04
C THR A 14 7.54 2.08 -9.43
N THR A 15 8.40 1.94 -10.44
CA THR A 15 7.96 1.59 -11.79
C THR A 15 7.39 0.18 -11.87
N PHE A 16 8.03 -0.80 -11.23
CA PHE A 16 7.56 -2.19 -11.22
C PHE A 16 6.32 -2.38 -10.36
N THR A 17 6.31 -1.89 -9.11
CA THR A 17 5.12 -1.97 -8.23
C THR A 17 3.91 -1.32 -8.89
N GLY A 18 4.13 -0.16 -9.52
CA GLY A 18 3.04 0.48 -10.22
C GLY A 18 2.51 -0.35 -11.40
N GLN A 19 3.35 -1.15 -12.08
CA GLN A 19 2.92 -1.99 -13.20
C GLN A 19 1.88 -2.98 -12.75
N TYR A 20 2.16 -3.71 -11.67
CA TYR A 20 1.20 -4.63 -11.07
C TYR A 20 -0.10 -3.94 -10.62
N VAL A 21 -0.01 -2.74 -10.05
CA VAL A 21 -1.20 -1.97 -9.65
C VAL A 21 -2.01 -1.51 -10.86
N MET A 22 -1.36 -1.05 -11.93
CA MET A 22 -2.07 -0.61 -13.15
C MET A 22 -2.69 -1.77 -13.91
N ASP A 23 -1.97 -2.90 -14.02
CA ASP A 23 -2.49 -4.10 -14.68
C ASP A 23 -3.64 -4.72 -13.87
N GLY A 24 -3.53 -4.74 -12.54
CA GLY A 24 -4.56 -5.29 -11.66
C GLY A 24 -5.80 -4.41 -11.48
N PHE A 25 -5.64 -3.10 -11.28
CA PHE A 25 -6.78 -2.21 -11.00
C PHE A 25 -7.30 -1.44 -12.21
N LEU A 26 -6.43 -1.04 -13.15
CA LEU A 26 -6.81 -0.21 -14.30
C LEU A 26 -6.84 -1.01 -15.62
N HIS A 27 -6.27 -2.22 -15.67
CA HIS A 27 -6.08 -3.04 -16.87
C HIS A 27 -5.43 -2.27 -18.05
N ILE A 28 -4.55 -1.31 -17.75
CA ILE A 28 -3.86 -0.48 -18.75
C ILE A 28 -2.41 -0.92 -18.89
N GLN A 29 -2.07 -1.45 -20.07
CA GLN A 29 -0.71 -1.87 -20.40
C GLN A 29 0.04 -0.73 -21.09
N LEU A 30 0.88 -0.04 -20.32
CA LEU A 30 1.79 1.00 -20.82
C LEU A 30 3.24 0.52 -20.77
N PRO A 31 4.09 0.87 -21.76
CA PRO A 31 5.49 0.50 -21.74
C PRO A 31 6.27 1.21 -20.61
N LEU A 32 7.24 0.50 -20.03
CA LEU A 32 7.97 0.90 -18.82
C LEU A 32 8.63 2.29 -18.90
N HIS A 33 9.15 2.65 -20.07
CA HIS A 33 9.86 3.93 -20.27
C HIS A 33 8.93 5.13 -20.21
N TRP A 34 7.76 5.08 -20.85
CA TRP A 34 6.77 6.16 -20.81
C TRP A 34 6.22 6.35 -19.40
N ARG A 35 5.94 5.23 -18.73
CA ARG A 35 5.50 5.21 -17.34
C ARG A 35 6.50 5.88 -16.40
N ALA A 36 7.79 5.51 -16.50
CA ALA A 36 8.85 6.06 -15.66
C ALA A 36 9.04 7.57 -15.84
N ILE A 37 8.92 8.05 -17.09
CA ILE A 37 9.00 9.48 -17.38
C ILE A 37 7.80 10.21 -16.78
N MET A 38 6.58 9.71 -17.00
CA MET A 38 5.34 10.32 -16.48
C MET A 38 5.36 10.43 -14.95
N THR A 39 5.65 9.34 -14.23
CA THR A 39 5.65 9.35 -12.76
C THR A 39 6.75 10.24 -12.19
N ARG A 40 7.92 10.30 -12.85
CA ARG A 40 9.01 11.19 -12.45
C ARG A 40 8.66 12.65 -12.70
N LEU A 41 8.03 12.99 -13.82
CA LEU A 41 7.57 14.35 -14.08
C LEU A 41 6.56 14.79 -13.02
N ILE A 42 5.53 13.97 -12.76
CA ILE A 42 4.50 14.26 -11.74
C ILE A 42 5.13 14.43 -10.34
N ALA A 43 6.12 13.62 -9.98
CA ALA A 43 6.80 13.74 -8.67
C ALA A 43 7.71 14.97 -8.58
N ILE A 44 8.41 15.34 -9.65
CA ILE A 44 9.37 16.45 -9.67
C ILE A 44 8.64 17.80 -9.77
N THR A 45 7.54 17.90 -10.52
CA THR A 45 6.80 19.16 -10.73
C THR A 45 6.48 19.92 -9.43
N PRO A 46 5.81 19.34 -8.41
CA PRO A 46 5.50 20.07 -7.18
C PRO A 46 6.78 20.44 -6.41
N CYS A 47 7.80 19.58 -6.46
CA CYS A 47 9.07 19.78 -5.78
C CYS A 47 9.83 20.99 -6.35
N VAL A 48 9.87 21.11 -7.68
CA VAL A 48 10.52 22.23 -8.38
C VAL A 48 9.76 23.54 -8.16
N ILE A 49 8.43 23.51 -8.21
CA ILE A 49 7.60 24.70 -7.97
C ILE A 49 7.85 25.22 -6.55
N VAL A 50 7.75 24.36 -5.53
CA VAL A 50 8.00 24.78 -4.14
C VAL A 50 9.43 25.24 -3.94
N SER A 51 10.43 24.54 -4.51
CA SER A 51 11.83 24.94 -4.40
C SER A 51 12.13 26.29 -5.05
N ALA A 52 11.45 26.65 -6.13
CA ALA A 52 11.68 27.90 -6.85
C ALA A 52 11.03 29.10 -6.16
N PHE A 53 9.80 28.94 -5.64
CA PHE A 53 9.05 30.04 -5.05
C PHE A 53 9.24 30.16 -3.52
N ILE A 54 9.36 29.05 -2.80
CA ILE A 54 9.38 29.04 -1.33
C ILE A 54 10.31 27.93 -0.78
N PRO A 55 11.64 28.09 -0.86
CA PRO A 55 12.59 27.04 -0.47
C PRO A 55 12.50 26.64 1.01
N HIS A 56 12.05 27.54 1.90
CA HIS A 56 11.88 27.24 3.32
C HIS A 56 10.73 26.25 3.62
N GLN A 57 9.79 26.07 2.68
CA GLN A 57 8.64 25.18 2.86
C GLN A 57 8.89 23.74 2.37
N LEU A 58 10.10 23.41 1.88
CA LEU A 58 10.42 22.03 1.47
C LEU A 58 10.19 21.00 2.58
N ASN A 59 10.52 21.36 3.82
CA ASN A 59 10.26 20.51 4.99
C ASN A 59 8.75 20.27 5.21
N GLN A 60 7.90 21.27 4.97
CA GLN A 60 6.45 21.11 5.06
C GLN A 60 5.92 20.19 3.95
N MET A 61 6.48 20.29 2.74
CA MET A 61 6.14 19.40 1.63
C MET A 61 6.50 17.93 1.95
N ILE A 62 7.68 17.70 2.52
CA ILE A 62 8.11 16.36 2.95
C ILE A 62 7.17 15.81 4.03
N ASN A 63 6.80 16.64 5.01
CA ASN A 63 5.85 16.27 6.05
C ASN A 63 4.50 15.87 5.46
N PHE A 64 4.00 16.60 4.46
CA PHE A 64 2.75 16.26 3.77
C PHE A 64 2.83 14.90 3.06
N VAL A 65 3.94 14.62 2.35
CA VAL A 65 4.15 13.32 1.70
C VAL A 65 4.19 12.19 2.73
N ASN A 66 4.88 12.40 3.86
CA ASN A 66 4.93 11.41 4.94
C ASN A 66 3.55 11.17 5.55
N ALA A 67 2.75 12.22 5.77
CA ALA A 67 1.39 12.08 6.26
C ALA A 67 0.48 11.31 5.27
N ALA A 68 0.61 11.59 3.97
CA ALA A 68 -0.11 10.86 2.93
C ALA A 68 0.26 9.37 2.94
N LEU A 69 1.56 9.04 3.09
CA LEU A 69 2.02 7.66 3.22
C LEU A 69 1.44 6.99 4.46
N SER A 70 1.37 7.69 5.60
CA SER A 70 0.79 7.15 6.83
C SER A 70 -0.70 6.82 6.72
N ILE A 71 -1.42 7.55 5.87
CA ILE A 71 -2.84 7.29 5.56
C ILE A 71 -2.98 6.07 4.64
N LEU A 72 -2.07 5.92 3.66
CA LEU A 72 -2.09 4.83 2.68
C LEU A 72 -1.61 3.49 3.24
N LEU A 73 -0.64 3.50 4.16
CA LEU A 73 0.01 2.30 4.67
C LEU A 73 -0.98 1.29 5.31
N PRO A 74 -1.81 1.66 6.31
CA PRO A 74 -2.75 0.72 6.91
C PRO A 74 -3.83 0.27 5.90
N PHE A 75 -4.20 1.14 4.95
CA PHE A 75 -5.19 0.80 3.92
C PHE A 75 -4.68 -0.30 2.98
N ALA A 76 -3.41 -0.24 2.56
CA ALA A 76 -2.82 -1.28 1.72
C ALA A 76 -2.36 -2.52 2.50
N PHE A 77 -1.82 -2.31 3.71
CA PHE A 77 -1.17 -3.37 4.49
C PHE A 77 -2.18 -4.34 5.11
N THR A 78 -3.31 -3.85 5.63
CA THR A 78 -4.28 -4.70 6.32
C THR A 78 -4.95 -5.72 5.40
N PRO A 79 -5.42 -5.37 4.18
CA PRO A 79 -5.89 -6.35 3.21
C PRO A 79 -4.81 -7.36 2.81
N LEU A 80 -3.56 -6.91 2.64
CA LEU A 80 -2.45 -7.80 2.31
C LEU A 80 -2.24 -8.87 3.39
N VAL A 81 -2.26 -8.47 4.67
CA VAL A 81 -2.18 -9.40 5.81
C VAL A 81 -3.38 -10.33 5.84
N LYS A 82 -4.59 -9.84 5.54
CA LYS A 82 -5.80 -10.68 5.43
C LYS A 82 -5.62 -11.78 4.39
N TYR A 83 -5.14 -11.42 3.19
CA TYR A 83 -4.92 -12.36 2.10
C TYR A 83 -3.82 -13.37 2.41
N ASN A 84 -2.72 -12.94 3.06
CA ASN A 84 -1.66 -13.85 3.50
C ASN A 84 -2.13 -14.87 4.55
N CYS A 85 -3.07 -14.47 5.41
CA CYS A 85 -3.66 -15.35 6.42
C CYS A 85 -4.83 -16.20 5.89
N SER A 86 -5.25 -16.03 4.62
CA SER A 86 -6.42 -16.70 4.07
C SER A 86 -6.06 -18.03 3.40
N PRO A 87 -6.57 -19.17 3.92
CA PRO A 87 -6.38 -20.48 3.27
C PRO A 87 -7.02 -20.54 1.88
N GLU A 88 -8.02 -19.71 1.59
CA GLU A 88 -8.67 -19.67 0.28
C GLU A 88 -7.76 -19.14 -0.83
N ILE A 89 -6.81 -18.27 -0.51
CA ILE A 89 -5.91 -17.63 -1.50
C ILE A 89 -4.53 -18.29 -1.47
N MET A 90 -3.98 -18.56 -0.29
CA MET A 90 -2.65 -19.16 -0.13
C MET A 90 -2.65 -20.69 -0.01
N GLY A 91 -3.82 -21.33 0.09
CA GLY A 91 -3.94 -22.78 0.25
C GLY A 91 -3.25 -23.29 1.52
N ASP A 92 -2.40 -24.30 1.36
CA ASP A 92 -1.66 -24.91 2.46
C ASP A 92 -0.56 -24.01 3.05
N HIS A 93 -0.10 -23.01 2.30
CA HIS A 93 0.92 -22.04 2.72
C HIS A 93 0.36 -20.86 3.53
N ALA A 94 -0.96 -20.81 3.77
CA ALA A 94 -1.54 -19.75 4.58
C ALA A 94 -1.01 -19.76 6.02
N SER A 95 -0.66 -18.56 6.52
CA SER A 95 -0.17 -18.38 7.89
C SER A 95 -1.25 -18.79 8.90
N LYS A 96 -0.98 -19.83 9.70
CA LYS A 96 -1.92 -20.42 10.67
C LYS A 96 -1.43 -20.28 12.11
N GLY A 97 -2.36 -20.27 13.07
CA GLY A 97 -2.04 -20.26 14.50
C GLY A 97 -1.23 -19.04 14.96
N LYS A 98 0.03 -19.26 15.36
CA LYS A 98 0.90 -18.21 15.93
C LYS A 98 1.32 -17.17 14.91
N GLU A 99 1.57 -17.56 13.66
CA GLU A 99 2.01 -16.66 12.60
C GLU A 99 0.92 -15.64 12.24
N ARG A 100 -0.34 -16.10 12.20
CA ARG A 100 -1.50 -15.22 12.02
C ARG A 100 -1.61 -14.17 13.12
N ILE A 101 -1.40 -14.55 14.38
CA ILE A 101 -1.41 -13.61 15.51
C ILE A 101 -0.28 -12.58 15.37
N VAL A 102 0.92 -13.00 14.97
CA VAL A 102 2.05 -12.08 14.73
C VAL A 102 1.72 -11.08 13.63
N LEU A 103 1.17 -11.54 12.50
CA LEU A 103 0.82 -10.68 11.38
C LEU A 103 -0.29 -9.68 11.72
N TYR A 104 -1.33 -10.10 12.45
CA TYR A 104 -2.37 -9.18 12.92
C TYR A 104 -1.87 -8.19 13.96
N THR A 105 -1.03 -8.65 14.89
CA THR A 105 -0.38 -7.75 15.87
C THR A 105 0.47 -6.72 15.13
N PHE A 106 1.23 -7.14 14.13
CA PHE A 106 2.05 -6.25 13.32
C PHE A 106 1.19 -5.25 12.52
N ALA A 107 0.08 -5.69 11.91
CA ALA A 107 -0.85 -4.79 11.24
C ALA A 107 -1.44 -3.74 12.19
N PHE A 108 -1.82 -4.15 13.40
CA PHE A 108 -2.33 -3.25 14.43
C PHE A 108 -1.26 -2.24 14.89
N VAL A 109 -0.01 -2.70 15.07
CA VAL A 109 1.14 -1.83 15.41
C VAL A 109 1.41 -0.82 14.31
N VAL A 110 1.38 -1.24 13.05
CA VAL A 110 1.54 -0.34 11.88
C VAL A 110 0.45 0.72 11.88
N TRP A 111 -0.80 0.34 12.09
CA TRP A 111 -1.90 1.30 12.22
C TRP A 111 -1.67 2.27 13.39
N PHE A 112 -1.33 1.75 14.57
CA PHE A 112 -1.13 2.55 15.78
C PHE A 112 -0.01 3.57 15.62
N ILE A 113 1.13 3.18 15.04
CA ILE A 113 2.24 4.09 14.77
C ILE A 113 1.81 5.18 13.80
N ASN A 114 1.11 4.84 12.70
CA ASN A 114 0.65 5.84 11.74
C ASN A 114 -0.38 6.80 12.34
N ALA A 115 -1.28 6.31 13.20
CA ALA A 115 -2.23 7.15 13.93
C ALA A 115 -1.50 8.12 14.87
N LEU A 116 -0.48 7.66 15.60
CA LEU A 116 0.36 8.52 16.44
C LEU A 116 1.12 9.57 15.61
N THR A 117 1.72 9.18 14.49
CA THR A 117 2.44 10.11 13.60
C THR A 117 1.53 11.23 13.10
N LEU A 118 0.27 10.93 12.76
CA LEU A 118 -0.69 11.95 12.35
C LEU A 118 -1.09 12.90 13.49
N SER A 119 -1.18 12.40 14.72
CA SER A 119 -1.68 13.13 15.90
C SER A 119 -0.63 13.99 16.63
N VAL A 120 0.61 13.49 16.69
CA VAL A 120 1.69 14.11 17.46
C VAL A 120 2.27 15.35 16.77
N ASN A 121 2.62 16.36 17.57
CA ASN A 121 3.26 17.57 17.07
C ASN A 121 4.62 17.23 16.43
N GLY A 122 4.83 17.64 15.18
CA GLY A 122 6.02 17.33 14.39
C GLY A 122 5.88 16.12 13.46
N GLY A 123 4.78 15.35 13.53
CA GLY A 123 4.54 14.18 12.67
C GLY A 123 3.90 14.48 11.30
N GLY A 124 3.56 15.74 11.03
CA GLY A 124 3.45 16.22 9.65
C GLY A 124 2.06 16.38 9.02
N PHE A 125 0.97 16.54 9.80
CA PHE A 125 -0.29 17.07 9.28
C PHE A 125 -1.16 17.68 10.39
N PHE A 126 -2.06 16.88 11.00
CA PHE A 126 -2.99 17.31 12.05
C PHE A 126 -2.25 17.82 13.30
N GLY A 127 -1.21 17.11 13.73
CA GLY A 127 -0.42 17.51 14.89
C GLY A 127 0.28 18.88 14.76
N ASN A 128 0.69 19.28 13.56
CA ASN A 128 1.32 20.59 13.33
C ASN A 128 0.27 21.70 13.17
N TRP A 129 -0.85 21.41 12.51
CA TRP A 129 -1.95 22.36 12.38
C TRP A 129 -2.61 22.67 13.73
N ARG A 130 -2.77 21.65 14.58
CA ARG A 130 -3.35 21.79 15.93
C ARG A 130 -2.50 22.66 16.86
N THR A 131 -1.17 22.64 16.72
CA THR A 131 -0.26 23.33 17.65
C THR A 131 0.02 24.78 17.27
N ASN A 132 -0.10 25.14 15.99
CA ASN A 132 0.04 26.51 15.52
C ASN A 132 -1.26 27.34 15.62
N MET A 133 -2.40 26.72 15.97
CA MET A 133 -3.67 27.42 16.18
C MET A 133 -3.91 27.73 17.67
N ASP A 134 -4.27 28.99 17.94
CA ASP A 134 -4.84 29.42 19.21
C ASP A 134 -6.07 28.58 19.59
N PRO A 135 -6.38 28.44 20.90
CA PRO A 135 -7.57 27.73 21.36
C PRO A 135 -8.84 28.45 20.88
N SER A 136 -9.30 28.05 19.70
CA SER A 136 -10.46 28.57 18.97
C SER A 136 -11.35 27.40 18.52
N PHE A 137 -12.57 27.72 18.11
CA PHE A 137 -13.54 26.76 17.56
C PHE A 137 -12.93 25.87 16.45
N GLN A 138 -12.04 26.45 15.63
CA GLN A 138 -11.34 25.73 14.55
C GLN A 138 -10.47 24.57 15.06
N LYS A 139 -9.81 24.74 16.21
CA LYS A 139 -8.97 23.70 16.82
C LYS A 139 -9.80 22.54 17.34
N VAL A 140 -10.94 22.84 17.97
CA VAL A 140 -11.88 21.83 18.46
C VAL A 140 -12.47 21.03 17.29
N LEU A 141 -12.87 21.72 16.21
CA LEU A 141 -13.36 21.08 14.99
C LEU A 141 -12.31 20.13 14.39
N LEU A 142 -11.05 20.58 14.28
CA LEU A 142 -9.96 19.78 13.73
C LEU A 142 -9.71 18.51 14.56
N VAL A 143 -9.74 18.60 15.89
CA VAL A 143 -9.60 17.44 16.79
C VAL A 143 -10.77 16.47 16.63
N ILE A 144 -12.01 16.96 16.49
CA ILE A 144 -13.17 16.10 16.25
C ILE A 144 -13.00 15.35 14.93
N VAL A 145 -12.63 16.05 13.85
CA VAL A 145 -12.38 15.44 12.53
C VAL A 145 -11.28 14.38 12.62
N GLU A 146 -10.18 14.66 13.31
CA GLU A 146 -9.07 13.72 13.51
C GLU A 146 -9.55 12.45 14.24
N ILE A 147 -10.29 12.59 15.34
CA ILE A 147 -10.83 11.45 16.09
C ILE A 147 -11.81 10.65 15.24
N THR A 148 -12.72 11.31 14.52
CA THR A 148 -13.66 10.62 13.61
C THR A 148 -12.91 9.84 12.54
N PHE A 149 -11.88 10.43 11.95
CA PHE A 149 -11.05 9.77 10.95
C PHE A 149 -10.30 8.55 11.52
N GLN A 150 -9.71 8.69 12.71
CA GLN A 150 -9.02 7.58 13.39
C GLN A 150 -9.97 6.45 13.79
N LEU A 151 -11.18 6.77 14.27
CA LEU A 151 -12.21 5.78 14.59
C LEU A 151 -12.68 5.04 13.34
N PHE A 152 -12.88 5.75 12.23
CA PHE A 152 -13.19 5.13 10.94
C PHE A 152 -12.07 4.17 10.51
N TYR A 153 -10.81 4.59 10.61
CA TYR A 153 -9.67 3.74 10.28
C TYR A 153 -9.55 2.52 11.18
N LEU A 154 -9.78 2.68 12.49
CA LEU A 154 -9.79 1.55 13.44
C LEU A 154 -10.91 0.58 13.10
N TRP A 155 -12.10 1.08 12.82
CA TRP A 155 -13.24 0.27 12.42
C TRP A 155 -12.96 -0.48 11.12
N TRP A 156 -12.41 0.20 10.09
CA TRP A 156 -11.99 -0.43 8.84
C TRP A 156 -10.92 -1.51 9.07
N ASN A 157 -9.93 -1.24 9.93
CA ASN A 157 -8.86 -2.20 10.22
C ASN A 157 -9.42 -3.47 10.88
N LEU A 158 -10.30 -3.29 11.87
CA LEU A 158 -10.97 -4.38 12.56
C LEU A 158 -11.90 -5.14 11.62
N ASP A 159 -12.69 -4.44 10.82
CA ASP A 159 -13.59 -5.05 9.84
C ASP A 159 -12.81 -5.85 8.79
N CYS A 160 -11.69 -5.31 8.28
CA CYS A 160 -10.84 -6.02 7.32
C CYS A 160 -10.20 -7.28 7.93
N VAL A 161 -9.78 -7.24 9.20
CA VAL A 161 -9.18 -8.40 9.90
C VAL A 161 -10.23 -9.44 10.30
N LEU A 162 -11.43 -9.01 10.69
CA LEU A 162 -12.49 -9.87 11.23
C LEU A 162 -13.47 -10.38 10.15
N SER A 163 -13.63 -9.66 9.05
CA SER A 163 -14.42 -10.11 7.91
C SER A 163 -13.82 -11.39 7.36
N LYS A 164 -14.66 -12.39 7.10
CA LYS A 164 -14.24 -13.56 6.35
C LYS A 164 -13.77 -13.11 4.96
N VAL A 165 -12.82 -13.82 4.37
CA VAL A 165 -12.57 -13.64 2.93
C VAL A 165 -13.82 -14.21 2.25
N ASP A 166 -14.44 -13.42 1.38
CA ASP A 166 -15.63 -13.86 0.67
C ASP A 166 -15.22 -14.95 -0.32
N SER A 167 -15.86 -16.11 -0.17
CA SER A 167 -15.54 -17.37 -0.86
C SER A 167 -15.74 -17.29 -2.38
N GLU A 168 -16.37 -16.21 -2.87
CA GLU A 168 -16.60 -15.96 -4.30
C GLU A 168 -15.30 -15.62 -5.04
N ILE A 169 -14.39 -14.84 -4.43
CA ILE A 169 -13.08 -14.50 -5.03
C ILE A 169 -12.17 -15.74 -5.10
N ALA A 170 -12.32 -16.65 -4.13
CA ALA A 170 -11.56 -17.91 -4.08
C ALA A 170 -11.94 -18.85 -5.24
N GLN A 171 -13.22 -18.91 -5.61
CA GLN A 171 -13.68 -19.77 -6.71
C GLN A 171 -13.24 -19.25 -8.09
N GLU A 172 -13.15 -17.94 -8.28
CA GLU A 172 -12.73 -17.34 -9.55
C GLU A 172 -11.22 -17.58 -9.84
N HIS A 173 -10.36 -17.47 -8.82
CA HIS A 173 -8.92 -17.76 -8.96
C HIS A 173 -8.61 -19.25 -9.19
N VAL A 174 -9.36 -20.16 -8.57
CA VAL A 174 -9.25 -21.61 -8.82
C VAL A 174 -9.76 -21.96 -10.23
N GLY A 175 -10.77 -21.25 -10.73
CA GLY A 175 -11.24 -21.39 -12.12
C GLY A 175 -10.16 -21.05 -13.15
N PHE A 176 -9.37 -20.00 -12.91
CA PHE A 176 -8.29 -19.59 -13.81
C PHE A 176 -7.12 -20.58 -13.85
N THR A 177 -6.74 -21.15 -12.69
CA THR A 177 -5.66 -22.16 -12.60
C THR A 177 -6.05 -23.54 -13.15
N SER A 178 -7.35 -23.85 -13.20
CA SER A 178 -7.84 -25.11 -13.76
C SER A 178 -7.93 -25.11 -15.29
N GLY A 179 -7.96 -23.93 -15.93
CA GLY A 179 -8.05 -23.78 -17.39
C GLY A 179 -6.72 -23.94 -18.14
N GLU A 180 -5.58 -23.92 -17.46
CA GLU A 180 -4.25 -23.91 -18.07
C GLU A 180 -3.41 -25.17 -17.79
N GLN A 181 -4.06 -26.28 -17.43
CA GLN A 181 -3.43 -27.61 -17.41
C GLN A 181 -3.71 -28.35 -18.71
N THR A 182 -3.07 -27.95 -19.81
CA THR A 182 -2.83 -28.89 -20.91
C THR A 182 -1.79 -29.92 -20.43
N PRO A 183 -2.09 -31.23 -20.42
CA PRO A 183 -1.13 -32.23 -20.00
C PRO A 183 0.12 -32.20 -20.91
N PRO A 184 1.32 -32.47 -20.38
CA PRO A 184 2.52 -32.56 -21.20
C PRO A 184 2.32 -33.65 -22.27
N PRO A 185 2.80 -33.44 -23.51
CA PRO A 185 2.68 -34.44 -24.55
C PRO A 185 3.41 -35.71 -24.10
N ASN A 186 2.68 -36.82 -24.19
CA ASN A 186 3.11 -38.17 -23.83
C ASN A 186 4.43 -38.51 -24.57
N GLN A 187 5.54 -38.59 -23.82
CA GLN A 187 6.84 -39.05 -24.33
C GLN A 187 7.03 -40.58 -24.20
N ASN A 188 5.95 -41.35 -24.24
CA ASN A 188 6.03 -42.81 -24.35
C ASN A 188 5.58 -43.26 -25.73
N GLY A 189 6.52 -43.24 -26.67
CA GLY A 189 6.44 -43.87 -27.98
C GLY A 189 7.81 -44.44 -28.30
N GLU A 190 8.07 -45.63 -27.79
CA GLU A 190 9.20 -46.48 -28.14
C GLU A 190 9.26 -46.67 -29.67
N GLY A 191 10.48 -46.88 -30.19
CA GLY A 191 10.72 -47.03 -31.61
C GLY A 191 10.09 -48.26 -32.23
N GLU A 192 9.71 -48.14 -33.50
CA GLU A 192 9.49 -49.27 -34.39
C GLU A 192 9.89 -48.87 -35.83
N ILE A 193 10.99 -49.48 -36.30
CA ILE A 193 11.22 -50.12 -37.63
C ILE A 193 10.25 -49.62 -38.73
N ILE A 194 10.67 -49.02 -39.86
CA ILE A 194 11.53 -49.52 -40.95
C ILE A 194 12.09 -48.32 -41.74
#